data_AF-A0A2A8BWP1-F1
#
_entry.id   AF-A0A2A8BWP1-F1
#
_cell.length_a   1.000
_cell.length_b   1.000
_cell.length_c   1.000
_cell.angle_alpha   90.00
_cell.angle_beta   90.00
_cell.angle_gamma   90.00
#
_symmetry.space_group_name_H-M   'P 1'
#
loop_
_entity.id
_entity.type
_entity.pdbx_description
1 polymer ?
#
loop_
_entity_poly.entity_id
_entity_poly.type
_entity_poly.pdbx_seq_one_letter_code
_entity_poly.pdbx_strand_id
1 'polypeptide(L)'
;IPPLYRMIRALADSDNKMFDRYVEFCEKELKYSEDEIQTLLTVEVFSKKKILHADIGDGTTEYIYTDGLNPIPDSCTGERRGIGHALLEAISLLQDKRPGVGELT
;
A
#
# COMPACT_ATOMS: atom_id res chain seq x y z
N ILE A 1 5.67 13.05 3.84
CA ILE A 1 4.34 13.03 4.49
C ILE A 1 4.03 11.58 4.80
N PRO A 2 3.83 11.20 6.07
CA PRO A 2 3.56 9.82 6.45
C PRO A 2 2.37 9.23 5.67
N PRO A 3 2.40 7.95 5.28
CA PRO A 3 1.34 7.31 4.48
C PRO A 3 -0.06 7.51 5.06
N LEU A 4 -0.18 7.43 6.39
CA LEU A 4 -1.42 7.67 7.13
C LEU A 4 -2.01 9.07 6.90
N TYR A 5 -1.17 10.12 6.91
CA TYR A 5 -1.66 11.49 6.71
C TYR A 5 -2.18 11.70 5.29
N ARG A 6 -1.55 11.07 4.29
CA ARG A 6 -2.04 11.12 2.90
C ARG A 6 -3.42 10.47 2.78
N MET A 7 -3.61 9.33 3.43
CA MET A 7 -4.88 8.61 3.43
C MET A 7 -6.01 9.40 4.11
N ILE A 8 -5.74 9.97 5.29
CA ILE A 8 -6.70 10.80 6.02
C ILE A 8 -7.06 12.06 5.22
N ARG A 9 -6.05 12.69 4.58
CA ARG A 9 -6.28 13.85 3.72
C ARG A 9 -7.13 13.50 2.50
N ALA A 10 -6.88 12.37 1.84
CA ALA A 10 -7.67 11.94 0.70
C ALA A 10 -9.15 11.75 1.07
N LEU A 11 -9.44 11.15 2.24
CA LEU A 11 -10.80 11.04 2.76
C LEU A 11 -11.41 12.42 3.05
N ALA A 12 -10.64 13.36 3.61
CA ALA A 12 -11.11 14.71 3.92
C ALA A 12 -11.37 15.55 2.65
N ASP A 13 -10.58 15.35 1.60
CA ASP A 13 -10.69 16.02 0.30
C ASP A 13 -11.71 15.30 -0.63
N SER A 14 -12.36 14.23 -0.15
CA SER A 14 -13.23 13.34 -0.93
C SER A 14 -12.57 12.76 -2.19
N ASP A 15 -11.24 12.71 -2.24
CA ASP A 15 -10.46 12.09 -3.30
C ASP A 15 -10.31 10.60 -3.01
N ASN A 16 -11.42 9.87 -3.18
CA ASN A 16 -11.52 8.48 -2.77
C ASN A 16 -10.85 7.49 -3.73
N LYS A 17 -10.15 7.96 -4.76
CA LYS A 17 -9.50 7.08 -5.77
C LYS A 17 -8.57 6.05 -5.14
N MET A 18 -7.89 6.41 -4.06
CA MET A 18 -6.99 5.47 -3.36
C MET A 18 -7.73 4.31 -2.68
N PHE A 19 -9.05 4.41 -2.52
CA PHE A 19 -9.92 3.40 -1.91
C PHE A 19 -10.72 2.60 -2.94
N ASP A 20 -10.56 2.81 -4.25
CA ASP A 20 -11.34 2.11 -5.29
C ASP A 20 -11.32 0.59 -5.10
N ARG A 21 -10.14 0.01 -4.81
CA ARG A 21 -10.01 -1.43 -4.52
C ARG A 21 -10.69 -1.86 -3.23
N TYR A 22 -10.69 -0.99 -2.21
CA TYR A 22 -11.37 -1.26 -0.95
C TYR A 22 -12.89 -1.24 -1.15
N VAL A 23 -13.41 -0.26 -1.90
CA VAL A 23 -14.82 -0.17 -2.30
C VAL A 23 -15.22 -1.40 -3.09
N GLU A 24 -14.45 -1.75 -4.13
CA GLU A 24 -14.70 -2.94 -4.95
C GLU A 24 -14.77 -4.22 -4.10
N PHE A 25 -13.86 -4.36 -3.13
CA PHE A 25 -13.88 -5.49 -2.20
C PHE A 25 -15.14 -5.48 -1.31
N CYS A 26 -15.51 -4.33 -0.74
CA CYS A 26 -16.73 -4.21 0.07
C CYS A 26 -18.00 -4.55 -0.72
N GLU A 27 -18.10 -4.10 -1.97
CA GLU A 27 -19.25 -4.37 -2.84
C GLU A 27 -19.28 -5.84 -3.28
N LYS A 28 -18.17 -6.35 -3.80
CA LYS A 28 -18.15 -7.66 -4.47
C LYS A 28 -18.03 -8.82 -3.49
N GLU A 29 -17.19 -8.69 -2.48
CA GLU A 29 -16.90 -9.79 -1.55
C GLU A 29 -17.78 -9.70 -0.30
N LEU A 30 -17.96 -8.50 0.25
CA LEU A 30 -18.74 -8.32 1.49
C LEU A 30 -20.23 -8.02 1.24
N LYS A 31 -20.62 -7.72 -0.01
CA LYS A 31 -22.01 -7.41 -0.42
C LYS A 31 -22.61 -6.22 0.33
N TYR A 32 -21.78 -5.24 0.70
CA TYR A 32 -22.27 -4.00 1.31
C TYR A 32 -22.97 -3.12 0.28
N SER A 33 -24.01 -2.42 0.73
CA SER A 33 -24.66 -1.37 -0.04
C SER A 33 -23.77 -0.12 -0.14
N GLU A 34 -24.06 0.74 -1.11
CA GLU A 34 -23.35 2.01 -1.29
C GLU A 34 -23.41 2.87 0.00
N ASP A 35 -24.58 2.94 0.64
CA ASP A 35 -24.76 3.70 1.90
C ASP A 35 -23.87 3.15 3.02
N GLU A 36 -23.79 1.82 3.18
CA GLU A 36 -22.91 1.19 4.16
C GLU A 36 -21.43 1.54 3.89
N ILE A 37 -21.01 1.51 2.62
CA ILE A 37 -19.64 1.84 2.22
C ILE A 37 -19.32 3.31 2.52
N GLN A 38 -20.24 4.23 2.25
CA GLN A 38 -20.03 5.65 2.55
C GLN A 38 -19.86 5.89 4.06
N THR A 39 -20.56 5.14 4.91
CA THR A 39 -20.34 5.25 6.37
C THR A 39 -18.95 4.75 6.80
N LEU A 40 -18.34 3.84 6.04
CA LEU A 40 -17.00 3.32 6.30
C LEU A 40 -15.89 4.24 5.79
N LEU A 41 -16.11 4.96 4.68
CA LEU A 41 -15.15 5.87 4.04
C LEU A 41 -15.11 7.24 4.73
N THR A 42 -14.86 7.25 6.04
CA THR A 42 -14.78 8.50 6.81
C THR A 42 -13.47 8.60 7.58
N VAL A 43 -13.02 9.85 7.79
CA VAL A 43 -11.87 10.15 8.66
C VAL A 43 -12.07 9.56 10.05
N GLU A 44 -13.27 9.67 10.60
CA GLU A 44 -13.58 9.13 11.94
C GLU A 44 -13.35 7.63 12.01
N VAL A 45 -13.84 6.87 11.01
CA VAL A 45 -13.67 5.42 10.98
C VAL A 45 -12.19 5.06 10.84
N PHE A 46 -11.49 5.60 9.84
CA PHE A 46 -10.11 5.22 9.57
C PHE A 46 -9.11 5.69 10.64
N SER A 47 -9.37 6.81 11.32
CA SER A 47 -8.51 7.31 12.40
C SER A 47 -8.46 6.39 13.64
N LYS A 48 -9.41 5.46 13.76
CA LYS A 48 -9.51 4.49 14.87
C LYS A 48 -9.12 3.07 14.45
N LYS A 49 -8.77 2.83 13.19
CA LYS A 49 -8.43 1.49 12.69
C LYS A 49 -6.98 1.15 12.98
N LYS A 50 -6.73 -0.15 13.04
CA LYS A 50 -5.40 -0.74 13.00
C LYS A 50 -4.99 -0.92 11.55
N ILE A 51 -3.88 -0.31 11.14
CA ILE A 51 -3.50 -0.24 9.72
C ILE A 51 -2.04 -0.63 9.59
N LEU A 52 -1.75 -1.49 8.61
CA LEU A 52 -0.40 -1.79 8.17
C LEU A 52 -0.12 -1.00 6.89
N HIS A 53 0.83 -0.07 6.97
CA HIS A 53 1.36 0.61 5.79
C HIS A 53 2.57 -0.17 5.29
N ALA A 54 2.45 -0.78 4.11
CA ALA A 54 3.58 -1.35 3.39
C ALA A 54 4.07 -0.33 2.36
N ASP A 55 5.21 0.30 2.62
CA ASP A 55 5.88 1.21 1.69
C ASP A 55 6.96 0.42 0.94
N ILE A 56 6.89 0.38 -0.38
CA ILE A 56 7.80 -0.41 -1.22
C ILE A 56 8.68 0.58 -1.99
N GLY A 57 9.88 0.81 -1.47
CA GLY A 57 10.94 1.57 -2.13
C GLY A 57 11.72 0.75 -3.14
N ASP A 58 12.79 1.35 -3.68
CA ASP A 58 13.69 0.72 -4.65
C ASP A 58 14.66 -0.29 -3.99
N GLY A 59 15.24 0.07 -2.85
CA GLY A 59 16.15 -0.79 -2.09
C GLY A 59 15.48 -1.50 -0.91
N THR A 60 14.48 -0.87 -0.30
CA THR A 60 13.84 -1.34 0.93
C THR A 60 12.33 -1.44 0.81
N THR A 61 11.75 -2.19 1.73
CA THR A 61 10.31 -2.18 1.99
C THR A 61 10.11 -1.98 3.48
N GLU A 62 9.31 -0.99 3.85
CA GLU A 62 9.02 -0.60 5.21
C GLU A 62 7.59 -1.01 5.57
N TYR A 63 7.43 -1.61 6.75
CA TYR A 63 6.16 -2.06 7.30
C TYR A 63 5.87 -1.26 8.57
N ILE A 64 4.99 -0.26 8.47
CA ILE A 64 4.62 0.60 9.59
C ILE A 64 3.23 0.22 10.06
N TYR A 65 3.14 -0.34 11.27
CA TYR A 65 1.88 -0.65 11.92
C TYR A 65 1.40 0.52 12.78
N THR A 66 0.15 0.92 12.62
CA THR A 66 -0.51 1.93 13.46
C THR A 66 -1.70 1.34 14.21
N ASP A 67 -1.92 1.84 15.42
CA ASP A 67 -3.18 1.69 16.15
C ASP A 67 -3.84 3.08 16.25
N GLY A 68 -4.92 3.26 15.50
CA GLY A 68 -5.45 4.57 15.17
C GLY A 68 -4.43 5.38 14.37
N LEU A 69 -4.13 6.60 14.82
CA LEU A 69 -3.21 7.49 14.13
C LEU A 69 -1.73 7.38 14.57
N ASN A 70 -1.44 6.52 15.55
CA ASN A 70 -0.12 6.42 16.15
C ASN A 70 0.61 5.16 15.68
N PRO A 71 1.87 5.25 15.23
CA PRO A 71 2.68 4.07 14.98
C PRO A 71 2.99 3.34 16.28
N ILE A 72 3.07 2.01 16.23
CA ILE A 72 3.51 1.17 17.35
C ILE A 72 4.96 0.75 17.06
N PRO A 73 5.98 1.40 17.69
CA PRO A 73 7.38 1.26 17.28
C PRO A 73 7.88 -0.18 17.24
N ASP A 74 7.52 -0.98 18.25
CA ASP A 74 7.95 -2.39 18.36
C ASP A 74 7.27 -3.32 17.34
N SER A 75 6.28 -2.81 16.59
CA SER A 75 5.57 -3.53 15.53
C SER A 75 5.86 -2.95 14.13
N CYS A 76 6.83 -2.05 14.02
CA CYS A 76 7.31 -1.51 12.76
C CYS A 76 8.61 -2.21 12.35
N THR A 77 8.70 -2.63 11.09
CA THR A 77 9.87 -3.34 10.57
C THR A 77 10.22 -2.86 9.17
N GLY A 78 11.34 -3.32 8.64
CA GLY A 78 11.73 -3.06 7.26
C GLY A 78 12.72 -4.10 6.77
N GLU A 79 12.69 -4.35 5.47
CA GLU A 79 13.49 -5.37 4.79
C GLU A 79 14.20 -4.78 3.58
N ARG A 80 15.42 -5.24 3.29
CA ARG A 80 16.18 -4.84 2.08
C ARG A 80 15.67 -5.59 0.84
N ARG A 81 14.41 -5.39 0.50
CA ARG A 81 13.69 -6.09 -0.58
C ARG A 81 12.82 -5.13 -1.41
N GLY A 82 13.39 -3.98 -1.76
CA GLY A 82 12.70 -3.04 -2.64
C GLY A 82 12.55 -3.56 -4.08
N ILE A 83 11.76 -2.83 -4.87
CA ILE A 83 11.45 -3.21 -6.26
C ILE A 83 12.69 -3.25 -7.16
N GLY A 84 13.73 -2.49 -6.84
CA GLY A 84 15.00 -2.51 -7.55
C GLY A 84 15.68 -3.88 -7.50
N HIS A 85 15.62 -4.56 -6.35
CA HIS A 85 16.14 -5.93 -6.24
C HIS A 85 15.34 -6.90 -7.14
N ALA A 86 14.01 -6.79 -7.14
CA ALA A 86 13.15 -7.61 -8.00
C ALA A 86 13.40 -7.34 -9.50
N LEU A 87 13.66 -6.08 -9.87
CA LEU A 87 13.97 -5.69 -11.24
C LEU A 87 15.30 -6.29 -11.70
N LEU A 88 16.35 -6.20 -10.89
CA LEU A 88 17.65 -6.77 -11.20
C LEU A 88 17.58 -8.29 -11.37
N GLU A 89 16.83 -8.98 -10.50
CA GLU A 89 16.59 -10.42 -10.62
C GLU A 89 15.83 -10.76 -11.92
N ALA A 90 14.80 -9.99 -12.27
CA ALA A 90 14.05 -10.18 -13.50
C ALA A 90 14.92 -9.98 -14.75
N ILE A 91 15.81 -8.98 -14.77
CA ILE A 91 16.78 -8.75 -15.85
C ILE A 91 17.73 -9.95 -15.97
N SER A 92 18.28 -10.41 -14.84
CA SER A 92 19.17 -11.58 -14.83
C SER A 92 18.48 -12.83 -15.37
N LEU A 93 17.23 -13.08 -14.97
CA LEU A 93 16.42 -14.21 -15.46
C LEU A 93 16.11 -14.09 -16.96
N LEU A 94 15.91 -12.87 -17.46
CA LEU A 94 15.66 -12.62 -18.88
C LEU A 94 16.91 -12.90 -19.71
N GLN A 95 18.07 -12.43 -19.27
CA GLN A 95 19.36 -12.64 -19.93
C GLN A 95 19.73 -14.13 -19.99
N ASP A 96 19.50 -14.88 -18.90
CA ASP A 96 19.73 -16.33 -18.86
C ASP A 96 18.86 -17.08 -19.88
N LYS A 97 17.58 -16.69 -20.02
CA LYS A 97 16.65 -17.33 -20.95
C LYS A 97 16.76 -16.84 -22.39
N ARG A 98 17.31 -15.65 -22.62
CA ARG A 98 17.47 -14.99 -23.93
C ARG A 98 18.75 -14.17 -23.97
N PRO A 99 19.90 -14.82 -24.24
CA PRO A 99 21.18 -14.12 -24.34
C PRO A 99 21.10 -13.02 -25.42
N GLY A 100 21.53 -11.80 -25.08
CA GLY A 100 21.52 -10.62 -25.96
C GLY A 100 20.30 -9.68 -25.81
N VAL A 101 19.32 -9.99 -24.96
CA VAL A 101 18.20 -9.08 -24.64
C VAL A 101 18.40 -8.48 -23.25
N GLY A 102 18.41 -7.15 -23.14
CA GLY A 102 18.53 -6.44 -21.86
C GLY A 102 19.96 -6.21 -21.38
N GLU A 103 20.94 -6.13 -22.29
CA GLU A 103 22.28 -5.64 -21.94
C GLU A 103 22.18 -4.18 -21.48
N LEU A 104 22.62 -3.92 -20.24
CA LEU A 104 22.84 -2.57 -19.75
C LEU A 104 24.06 -2.01 -20.48
N THR A 105 23.81 -1.16 -21.50
CA THR A 105 24.82 -0.30 -22.14
C THR A 105 25.38 0.72 -21.17
#